data_AF-A0A813DCZ7-F1
#
_entry.id   AF-A0A813DCZ7-F1
#
_cell.length_a   1.000
_cell.length_b   1.000
_cell.length_c   1.000
_cell.angle_alpha   90.00
_cell.angle_beta   90.00
_cell.angle_gamma   90.00
#
_symmetry.space_group_name_H-M   'P 1'
#
loop_
_entity.id
_entity.type
_entity.pdbx_description
1 polymer ?
#
loop_
_entity_poly.entity_id
_entity_poly.type
_entity_poly.pdbx_seq_one_letter_code
_entity_poly.pdbx_strand_id
1 'polypeptide(L)'
;MTPLAALDITLGSCIQVVWLSSSAADSHSQSRAFAAIKEDGSVVTWGNALYGGDSSAVALLLSEGVVQACGNNSAFAAIKDDGSVVTWGDAGSGGDSSPVAPLLSEGVVQLCGNVNAFAVIKADGSVVTWGPACSGGDSSAVAPLLSEGVVQVCGNANVFAAIKDDGSVVTWGDLLHF
;
A
#
# COMPACT_ATOMS: atom_id res chain seq x y z
N MET A 1 19.18 31.01 -15.89
CA MET A 1 19.24 30.08 -14.74
C MET A 1 18.04 30.40 -13.86
N THR A 2 16.92 29.76 -14.15
CA THR A 2 15.68 29.86 -13.36
C THR A 2 15.71 28.73 -12.32
N PRO A 3 15.46 29.01 -11.03
CA PRO A 3 15.47 27.98 -10.01
C PRO A 3 14.28 27.03 -10.22
N LEU A 4 14.54 25.74 -10.02
CA LEU A 4 13.56 24.67 -9.99
C LEU A 4 12.67 24.92 -8.75
N ALA A 5 11.40 25.26 -8.98
CA ALA A 5 10.45 25.43 -7.90
C ALA A 5 10.26 24.08 -7.20
N ALA A 6 10.66 24.01 -5.93
CA ALA A 6 10.24 22.94 -5.04
C ALA A 6 8.71 22.99 -4.93
N LEU A 7 8.06 21.86 -5.19
CA LEU A 7 6.63 21.70 -5.03
C LEU A 7 6.32 21.77 -3.52
N ASP A 8 5.85 22.93 -3.09
CA ASP A 8 5.34 23.19 -1.75
C ASP A 8 4.02 22.41 -1.57
N ILE A 9 4.06 21.33 -0.80
CA ILE A 9 2.87 20.58 -0.37
C ILE A 9 2.39 21.25 0.92
N THR A 10 1.68 22.35 0.78
CA THR A 10 0.92 22.96 1.88
C THR A 10 -0.56 22.65 1.70
N LEU A 11 -1.12 22.07 2.76
CA LEU A 11 -2.49 21.59 2.93
C LEU A 11 -3.53 22.68 2.69
N GLY A 12 -4.46 22.41 1.76
CA GLY A 12 -5.66 23.21 1.55
C GLY A 12 -6.39 22.71 0.30
N SER A 13 -7.42 21.87 0.50
CA SER A 13 -8.33 21.34 -0.54
C SER A 13 -7.64 20.71 -1.77
N CYS A 14 -7.24 19.43 -1.70
CA CYS A 14 -6.97 18.69 -2.93
C CYS A 14 -6.95 17.18 -2.73
N ILE A 15 -7.78 16.50 -3.53
CA ILE A 15 -7.83 15.06 -3.81
C ILE A 15 -6.45 14.41 -3.71
N GLN A 16 -6.32 13.37 -2.86
CA GLN A 16 -5.13 12.52 -2.84
C GLN A 16 -5.25 11.51 -4.00
N VAL A 17 -4.55 11.76 -5.10
CA VAL A 17 -4.43 10.76 -6.17
C VAL A 17 -3.30 9.82 -5.81
N VAL A 18 -3.63 8.55 -5.64
CA VAL A 18 -2.65 7.50 -5.38
C VAL A 18 -2.21 6.94 -6.72
N TRP A 19 -0.99 7.26 -7.13
CA TRP A 19 -0.40 6.76 -8.37
C TRP A 19 0.44 5.52 -8.08
N LEU A 20 0.30 4.48 -8.93
CA LEU A 20 1.37 3.80 -9.70
C LEU A 20 0.87 2.43 -10.17
N SER A 21 0.73 2.23 -11.49
CA SER A 21 1.12 0.95 -12.08
C SER A 21 1.97 1.22 -13.33
N SER A 22 3.27 0.96 -13.21
CA SER A 22 4.18 0.81 -14.34
C SER A 22 5.42 0.06 -13.91
N SER A 23 5.72 -1.06 -14.57
CA SER A 23 7.11 -1.43 -14.81
C SER A 23 7.45 -1.12 -16.28
N ALA A 24 8.60 -0.51 -16.49
CA ALA A 24 9.10 -0.15 -17.80
C ALA A 24 9.74 -1.36 -18.47
N ALA A 25 8.97 -2.09 -19.29
CA ALA A 25 9.45 -2.77 -20.49
C ALA A 25 8.23 -3.20 -21.33
N ASP A 26 8.33 -2.98 -22.63
CA ASP A 26 7.46 -3.47 -23.69
C ASP A 26 6.11 -2.77 -23.91
N SER A 27 6.17 -1.94 -24.96
CA SER A 27 5.08 -1.46 -25.80
C SER A 27 4.27 -2.63 -26.35
N HIS A 28 3.01 -2.73 -25.92
CA HIS A 28 1.78 -2.92 -26.71
C HIS A 28 0.67 -3.39 -25.76
N SER A 29 -0.21 -2.47 -25.33
CA SER A 29 -1.42 -2.68 -24.48
C SER A 29 -1.25 -2.80 -22.95
N GLN A 30 -0.41 -1.97 -22.32
CA GLN A 30 -0.35 -1.90 -20.84
C GLN A 30 -1.62 -1.23 -20.26
N SER A 31 -2.62 -2.02 -19.92
CA SER A 31 -3.83 -1.53 -19.26
C SER A 31 -3.52 -1.28 -17.77
N ARG A 32 -3.39 0.00 -17.38
CA ARG A 32 -3.12 0.46 -16.00
C ARG A 32 -4.41 0.66 -15.20
N ALA A 33 -4.34 0.65 -13.88
CA ALA A 33 -5.44 0.98 -12.98
C ALA A 33 -5.07 2.14 -12.06
N PHE A 34 -6.06 2.87 -11.59
CA PHE A 34 -5.89 4.10 -10.81
C PHE A 34 -6.95 4.20 -9.73
N ALA A 35 -6.61 4.89 -8.64
CA ALA A 35 -7.52 5.23 -7.56
C ALA A 35 -7.28 6.67 -7.07
N ALA A 36 -8.35 7.37 -6.67
CA ALA A 36 -8.26 8.68 -6.04
C ALA A 36 -9.21 8.78 -4.85
N ILE A 37 -8.72 9.38 -3.77
CA ILE A 37 -9.51 9.69 -2.57
C ILE A 37 -10.07 11.10 -2.73
N LYS A 38 -11.39 11.22 -2.67
CA LYS A 38 -12.10 12.49 -2.71
C LYS A 38 -12.08 13.18 -1.34
N GLU A 39 -12.45 14.46 -1.32
CA GLU A 39 -12.53 15.25 -0.07
C GLU A 39 -13.55 14.70 0.94
N ASP A 40 -14.57 13.97 0.48
CA ASP A 40 -15.56 13.30 1.33
C ASP A 40 -15.06 11.95 1.89
N GLY A 41 -13.80 11.58 1.63
CA GLY A 41 -13.23 10.30 2.04
C GLY A 41 -13.71 9.10 1.20
N SER A 42 -14.44 9.32 0.11
CA SER A 42 -14.78 8.25 -0.84
C SER A 42 -13.66 7.99 -1.84
N VAL A 43 -13.59 6.79 -2.40
CA VAL A 43 -12.61 6.43 -3.44
C VAL A 43 -13.30 6.25 -4.79
N VAL A 44 -12.65 6.73 -5.84
CA VAL A 44 -13.01 6.42 -7.24
C VAL A 44 -11.87 5.66 -7.90
N THR A 45 -12.22 4.63 -8.68
CA THR A 45 -11.27 3.80 -9.43
C THR A 45 -11.56 3.84 -10.92
N TRP A 46 -10.52 3.72 -11.74
CA TRP A 46 -10.65 3.62 -13.19
C TRP A 46 -9.47 2.86 -13.81
N GLY A 47 -9.62 2.44 -15.07
CA GLY A 47 -8.60 1.70 -15.81
C GLY A 47 -8.89 0.20 -15.87
N ASN A 48 -7.83 -0.62 -15.85
CA ASN A 48 -7.94 -2.07 -15.99
C ASN A 48 -8.67 -2.70 -14.80
N ALA A 49 -9.83 -3.30 -15.05
CA ALA A 49 -10.62 -3.98 -14.03
C ALA A 49 -9.82 -5.08 -13.29
N LEU A 50 -9.00 -5.84 -14.01
CA LEU A 50 -8.19 -6.93 -13.43
C LEU A 50 -7.12 -6.43 -12.45
N TYR A 51 -6.72 -5.16 -12.57
CA TYR A 51 -5.69 -4.54 -11.74
C TYR A 51 -6.26 -3.58 -10.70
N GLY A 52 -7.57 -3.65 -10.43
CA GLY A 52 -8.24 -2.81 -9.42
C GLY A 52 -8.84 -1.51 -9.96
N GLY A 53 -8.96 -1.38 -11.29
CA GLY A 53 -9.78 -0.32 -11.91
C GLY A 53 -11.28 -0.50 -11.65
N ASP A 54 -11.70 -1.73 -11.34
CA ASP A 54 -13.03 -2.06 -10.84
C ASP A 54 -12.94 -2.36 -9.33
N SER A 55 -13.57 -1.51 -8.53
CA SER A 55 -13.68 -1.64 -7.07
C SER A 55 -15.11 -1.96 -6.63
N SER A 56 -15.99 -2.37 -7.55
CA SER A 56 -17.42 -2.59 -7.27
C SER A 56 -17.68 -3.58 -6.13
N ALA A 57 -16.82 -4.61 -5.99
CA ALA A 57 -16.90 -5.60 -4.92
C ALA A 57 -16.70 -5.00 -3.51
N VAL A 58 -16.02 -3.86 -3.40
CA VAL A 58 -15.71 -3.18 -2.13
C VAL A 58 -16.26 -1.75 -2.08
N ALA A 59 -17.15 -1.37 -3.01
CA ALA A 59 -17.61 0.02 -3.18
C ALA A 59 -18.25 0.61 -1.90
N LEU A 60 -18.98 -0.21 -1.13
CA LEU A 60 -19.58 0.22 0.14
C LEU A 60 -18.53 0.50 1.23
N LEU A 61 -17.38 -0.18 1.18
CA LEU A 61 -16.30 0.04 2.14
C LEU A 61 -15.45 1.28 1.75
N LEU A 62 -15.55 1.70 0.49
CA LEU A 62 -14.83 2.83 -0.10
C LEU A 62 -15.71 4.07 -0.29
N SER A 63 -16.94 4.08 0.23
CA SER A 63 -17.88 5.18 0.03
C SER A 63 -17.60 6.39 0.93
N GLU A 64 -16.86 6.23 2.01
CA GLU A 64 -16.50 7.27 2.98
C GLU A 64 -15.36 6.81 3.90
N GLY A 65 -14.77 7.76 4.63
CA GLY A 65 -13.83 7.48 5.71
C GLY A 65 -12.44 7.00 5.27
N VAL A 66 -12.11 6.97 3.98
CA VAL A 66 -10.76 6.63 3.51
C VAL A 66 -9.82 7.81 3.73
N VAL A 67 -8.71 7.57 4.44
CA VAL A 67 -7.72 8.60 4.79
C VAL A 67 -6.40 8.45 4.04
N GLN A 68 -6.07 7.23 3.62
CA GLN A 68 -4.87 6.92 2.85
C GLN A 68 -5.14 5.75 1.92
N ALA A 69 -4.50 5.72 0.75
CA ALA A 69 -4.48 4.54 -0.10
C ALA A 69 -3.09 4.37 -0.73
N CYS A 70 -2.79 3.15 -1.12
CA CYS A 70 -1.55 2.77 -1.79
C CYS A 70 -1.86 1.73 -2.86
N GLY A 71 -1.21 1.84 -4.01
CA GLY A 71 -1.31 0.87 -5.11
C GLY A 71 0.03 0.17 -5.34
N ASN A 72 -0.05 -1.04 -5.88
CA ASN A 72 1.07 -1.74 -6.49
C ASN A 72 0.78 -2.01 -7.99
N ASN A 73 1.51 -2.91 -8.65
CA ASN A 73 1.31 -3.13 -10.08
C ASN A 73 -0.10 -3.59 -10.47
N SER A 74 -0.80 -4.31 -9.59
CA SER A 74 -2.05 -4.99 -9.93
C SER A 74 -3.12 -4.94 -8.84
N ALA A 75 -2.85 -4.31 -7.69
CA ALA A 75 -3.76 -4.26 -6.55
C ALA A 75 -3.62 -2.94 -5.78
N PHE A 76 -4.60 -2.69 -4.93
CA PHE A 76 -4.67 -1.51 -4.08
C PHE A 76 -5.08 -1.88 -2.65
N ALA A 77 -4.68 -1.03 -1.72
CA ALA A 77 -5.11 -1.05 -0.34
C ALA A 77 -5.42 0.37 0.14
N ALA A 78 -6.37 0.51 1.06
CA ALA A 78 -6.78 1.78 1.64
C ALA A 78 -6.95 1.66 3.15
N ILE A 79 -6.50 2.67 3.90
CA ILE A 79 -6.74 2.82 5.33
C ILE A 79 -7.97 3.71 5.53
N LYS A 80 -8.86 3.28 6.41
CA LYS A 80 -10.00 4.07 6.88
C LYS A 80 -9.67 4.82 8.17
N ASP A 81 -10.46 5.84 8.48
CA ASP A 81 -10.36 6.67 9.69
C ASP A 81 -10.50 5.89 11.00
N ASP A 82 -11.23 4.77 10.98
CA ASP A 82 -11.33 3.78 12.05
C ASP A 82 -10.07 2.88 12.20
N GLY A 83 -9.08 3.05 11.34
CA GLY A 83 -7.84 2.27 11.31
C GLY A 83 -8.00 0.87 10.71
N SER A 84 -9.12 0.58 10.04
CA SER A 84 -9.29 -0.64 9.24
C SER A 84 -8.70 -0.50 7.84
N VAL A 85 -8.43 -1.64 7.18
CA VAL A 85 -7.89 -1.67 5.81
C VAL A 85 -8.84 -2.38 4.85
N VAL A 86 -9.01 -1.79 3.66
CA VAL A 86 -9.76 -2.36 2.54
C VAL A 86 -8.79 -2.65 1.39
N THR A 87 -8.88 -3.83 0.78
CA THR A 87 -8.03 -4.22 -0.36
C THR A 87 -8.87 -4.61 -1.58
N TRP A 88 -8.34 -4.37 -2.78
CA TRP A 88 -8.98 -4.77 -4.04
C TRP A 88 -7.97 -4.91 -5.18
N GLY A 89 -8.41 -5.48 -6.31
CA GLY A 89 -7.58 -5.78 -7.47
C GLY A 89 -7.14 -7.24 -7.51
N ASP A 90 -5.98 -7.50 -8.12
CA ASP A 90 -5.46 -8.86 -8.31
C ASP A 90 -5.14 -9.54 -6.98
N ALA A 91 -5.78 -10.68 -6.72
CA ALA A 91 -5.60 -11.43 -5.49
C ALA A 91 -4.15 -11.92 -5.30
N GLY A 92 -3.49 -12.32 -6.39
CA GLY A 92 -2.10 -12.77 -6.38
C GLY A 92 -1.12 -11.66 -5.97
N SER A 93 -1.47 -10.41 -6.20
CA SER A 93 -0.67 -9.22 -5.87
C SER A 93 -1.15 -8.53 -4.59
N GLY A 94 -1.83 -9.24 -3.69
CA GLY A 94 -2.28 -8.69 -2.40
C GLY A 94 -3.61 -7.94 -2.44
N GLY A 95 -4.39 -8.06 -3.52
CA GLY A 95 -5.79 -7.62 -3.55
C GLY A 95 -6.68 -8.44 -2.61
N ASP A 96 -6.27 -9.66 -2.27
CA ASP A 96 -6.87 -10.49 -1.23
C ASP A 96 -6.05 -10.42 0.06
N SER A 97 -6.62 -9.81 1.09
CA SER A 97 -6.05 -9.72 2.43
C SER A 97 -6.73 -10.65 3.45
N SER A 98 -7.60 -11.56 3.00
CA SER A 98 -8.34 -12.49 3.88
C SER A 98 -7.46 -13.31 4.84
N PRO A 99 -6.21 -13.72 4.50
CA PRO A 99 -5.35 -14.43 5.46
C PRO A 99 -4.94 -13.60 6.68
N VAL A 100 -4.97 -12.27 6.57
CA VAL A 100 -4.56 -11.32 7.63
C VAL A 100 -5.69 -10.38 8.07
N ALA A 101 -6.92 -10.59 7.58
CA ALA A 101 -8.06 -9.70 7.85
C ALA A 101 -8.30 -9.38 9.34
N PRO A 102 -8.16 -10.33 10.30
CA PRO A 102 -8.31 -10.02 11.73
C PRO A 102 -7.27 -9.02 12.28
N LEU A 103 -6.12 -8.91 11.62
CA LEU A 103 -5.06 -7.99 12.02
C LEU A 103 -5.22 -6.59 11.41
N LEU A 104 -6.09 -6.48 10.40
CA LEU A 104 -6.35 -5.29 9.60
C LEU A 104 -7.69 -4.62 9.92
N SER A 105 -8.41 -5.09 10.94
CA SER A 105 -9.73 -4.57 11.30
C SER A 105 -9.69 -3.25 12.07
N GLU A 106 -8.56 -2.92 12.70
CA GLU A 106 -8.39 -1.69 13.49
C GLU A 106 -6.92 -1.37 13.75
N GLY A 107 -6.66 -0.12 14.11
CA GLY A 107 -5.38 0.33 14.65
C GLY A 107 -4.26 0.44 13.62
N VAL A 108 -4.53 0.34 12.32
CA VAL A 108 -3.55 0.63 11.27
C VAL A 108 -3.39 2.13 11.11
N VAL A 109 -2.14 2.61 11.07
CA VAL A 109 -1.80 4.04 10.99
C VAL A 109 -0.98 4.41 9.75
N GLN A 110 -0.32 3.43 9.13
CA GLN A 110 0.47 3.65 7.91
C GLN A 110 0.38 2.44 7.00
N LEU A 111 0.32 2.70 5.69
CA LEU A 111 0.29 1.70 4.63
C LEU A 111 1.44 1.94 3.64
N CYS A 112 2.09 0.87 3.24
CA CYS A 112 3.14 0.87 2.23
C CYS A 112 2.97 -0.32 1.27
N GLY A 113 3.02 -0.06 -0.03
CA GLY A 113 3.09 -1.09 -1.07
C GLY A 113 4.51 -1.26 -1.61
N ASN A 114 4.79 -2.42 -2.21
CA ASN A 114 5.89 -2.60 -3.16
C ASN A 114 5.34 -3.04 -4.53
N VAL A 115 6.08 -3.80 -5.35
CA VAL A 115 5.60 -4.22 -6.67
C VAL A 115 4.40 -5.17 -6.60
N ASN A 116 4.34 -6.09 -5.63
CA ASN A 116 3.26 -7.10 -5.56
C ASN A 116 2.70 -7.34 -4.14
N ALA A 117 3.25 -6.71 -3.11
CA ALA A 117 2.89 -6.95 -1.72
C ALA A 117 2.66 -5.65 -0.97
N PHE A 118 2.10 -5.76 0.22
CA PHE A 118 1.80 -4.65 1.10
C PHE A 118 2.29 -4.92 2.52
N ALA A 119 2.57 -3.83 3.22
CA ALA A 119 2.90 -3.80 4.62
C ALA A 119 2.16 -2.63 5.29
N VAL A 120 1.71 -2.84 6.51
CA VAL A 120 1.10 -1.79 7.34
C VAL A 120 1.80 -1.70 8.69
N ILE A 121 1.80 -0.50 9.26
CA ILE A 121 2.20 -0.26 10.65
C ILE A 121 0.94 -0.02 11.47
N LYS A 122 0.85 -0.67 12.62
CA LYS A 122 -0.20 -0.46 13.60
C LYS A 122 0.21 0.59 14.64
N ALA A 123 -0.76 1.15 15.35
CA ALA A 123 -0.55 2.17 16.38
C ALA A 123 0.36 1.71 17.54
N ASP A 124 0.45 0.39 17.76
CA ASP A 124 1.36 -0.23 18.73
C ASP A 124 2.80 -0.41 18.21
N GLY A 125 3.07 0.01 16.97
CA GLY A 125 4.36 -0.13 16.31
C GLY A 125 4.63 -1.53 15.75
N SER A 126 3.64 -2.41 15.72
CA SER A 126 3.74 -3.70 15.05
C SER A 126 3.51 -3.58 13.53
N VAL A 127 4.05 -4.53 12.76
CA VAL A 127 3.90 -4.58 11.30
C VAL A 127 3.14 -5.83 10.87
N VAL A 128 2.23 -5.66 9.91
CA VAL A 128 1.51 -6.76 9.25
C VAL A 128 1.80 -6.70 7.75
N THR A 129 2.06 -7.86 7.14
CA THR A 129 2.38 -7.97 5.70
C THR A 129 1.46 -8.96 5.01
N TRP A 130 1.20 -8.74 3.72
CA TRP A 130 0.47 -9.68 2.87
C TRP A 130 0.83 -9.53 1.39
N GLY A 131 0.38 -10.49 0.57
CA GLY A 131 0.77 -10.66 -0.82
C GLY A 131 1.80 -11.79 -1.01
N PRO A 132 2.48 -11.87 -2.17
CA PRO A 132 3.46 -12.91 -2.46
C PRO A 132 4.60 -12.96 -1.46
N ALA A 133 4.95 -14.17 -1.01
CA ALA A 133 6.08 -14.41 -0.12
C ALA A 133 7.40 -13.88 -0.71
N CYS A 134 7.63 -14.08 -2.02
CA CYS A 134 8.83 -13.59 -2.71
C CYS A 134 8.91 -12.06 -2.78
N SER A 135 7.81 -11.34 -2.63
CA SER A 135 7.79 -9.88 -2.55
C SER A 135 7.69 -9.38 -1.11
N GLY A 136 8.01 -10.19 -0.10
CA GLY A 136 7.97 -9.77 1.30
C GLY A 136 6.56 -9.74 1.92
N GLY A 137 5.58 -10.39 1.29
CA GLY A 137 4.28 -10.66 1.91
C GLY A 137 4.37 -11.61 3.11
N ASP A 138 5.39 -12.47 3.13
CA ASP A 138 5.77 -13.28 4.31
C ASP A 138 6.93 -12.61 5.06
N SER A 139 6.64 -12.14 6.27
CA SER A 139 7.61 -11.54 7.20
C SER A 139 7.92 -12.44 8.40
N SER A 140 7.50 -13.71 8.39
CA SER A 140 7.63 -14.63 9.53
C SER A 140 9.07 -14.79 10.02
N ALA A 141 10.06 -14.74 9.11
CA ALA A 141 11.49 -14.83 9.45
C ALA A 141 12.00 -13.67 10.32
N VAL A 142 11.33 -12.51 10.28
CA VAL A 142 11.69 -11.30 11.03
C VAL A 142 10.58 -10.85 11.99
N ALA A 143 9.51 -11.64 12.17
CA ALA A 143 8.37 -11.29 13.00
C ALA A 143 8.70 -10.79 14.42
N PRO A 144 9.68 -11.39 15.16
CA PRO A 144 10.05 -10.88 16.48
C PRO A 144 10.65 -9.46 16.48
N LEU A 145 11.17 -9.00 15.34
CA LEU A 145 11.73 -7.65 15.18
C LEU A 145 10.69 -6.63 14.71
N LEU A 146 9.50 -7.11 14.32
CA LEU A 146 8.39 -6.34 13.76
C LEU A 146 7.19 -6.28 14.71
N SER A 147 7.31 -6.77 15.94
CA SER A 147 6.22 -6.82 16.91
C SER A 147 5.98 -5.49 17.63
N GLU A 148 6.96 -4.59 17.64
CA GLU A 148 6.88 -3.28 18.30
C GLU A 148 7.98 -2.33 17.80
N GLY A 149 7.81 -1.04 18.07
CA GLY A 149 8.83 -0.02 17.87
C GLY A 149 9.12 0.34 16.41
N VAL A 150 8.34 -0.15 15.45
CA VAL A 150 8.45 0.28 14.04
C VAL A 150 7.75 1.61 13.85
N VAL A 151 8.47 2.59 13.30
CA VAL A 151 7.96 3.95 13.06
C VAL A 151 7.76 4.26 11.58
N GLN A 152 8.40 3.51 10.70
CA GLN A 152 8.27 3.70 9.25
C GLN A 152 8.53 2.39 8.51
N VAL A 153 7.78 2.14 7.44
CA VAL A 153 8.01 1.05 6.49
C VAL A 153 8.09 1.64 5.09
N CYS A 154 9.08 1.20 4.34
CA CYS A 154 9.30 1.55 2.94
C CYS A 154 9.40 0.28 2.09
N GLY A 155 8.73 0.29 0.94
CA GLY A 155 8.80 -0.77 -0.06
C GLY A 155 9.72 -0.39 -1.22
N ASN A 156 10.44 -1.37 -1.75
CA ASN A 156 11.10 -1.35 -3.06
C ASN A 156 10.72 -2.65 -3.79
N ALA A 157 10.98 -2.76 -5.10
CA ALA A 157 10.75 -3.91 -5.99
C ALA A 157 10.09 -5.12 -5.29
N ASN A 158 10.87 -5.97 -4.63
CA ASN A 158 10.39 -7.15 -3.90
C ASN A 158 10.79 -7.17 -2.42
N VAL A 159 11.18 -6.03 -1.86
CA VAL A 159 11.80 -5.93 -0.52
C VAL A 159 11.12 -4.83 0.28
N PHE A 160 10.98 -5.04 1.58
CA PHE A 160 10.59 -4.01 2.54
C PHE A 160 11.73 -3.71 3.51
N ALA A 161 11.76 -2.48 3.99
CA ALA A 161 12.60 -2.04 5.08
C ALA A 161 11.73 -1.35 6.15
N ALA A 162 11.85 -1.77 7.40
CA ALA A 162 11.28 -1.14 8.56
C ALA A 162 12.36 -0.36 9.31
N ILE A 163 12.06 0.88 9.67
CA ILE A 163 12.89 1.73 10.54
C ILE A 163 12.23 1.73 11.92
N LYS A 164 13.04 1.43 12.95
CA LYS A 164 12.60 1.41 14.34
C LYS A 164 12.87 2.74 15.05
N ASP A 165 12.19 2.98 16.17
CA ASP A 165 12.37 4.14 17.05
C ASP A 165 13.80 4.25 17.62
N ASP A 166 14.47 3.12 17.83
CA ASP A 166 15.88 3.00 18.21
C ASP A 166 16.87 3.31 17.07
N GLY A 167 16.36 3.59 15.86
CA GLY A 167 17.13 3.88 14.65
C GLY A 167 17.67 2.65 13.92
N SER A 168 17.42 1.43 14.41
CA SER A 168 17.78 0.20 13.70
C SER A 168 16.86 -0.05 12.49
N VAL A 169 17.36 -0.83 11.54
CA VAL A 169 16.66 -1.16 10.29
C VAL A 169 16.54 -2.66 10.15
N VAL A 170 15.33 -3.12 9.83
CA VAL A 170 15.00 -4.52 9.57
C VAL A 170 14.52 -4.65 8.13
N THR A 171 15.08 -5.57 7.36
CA THR A 171 14.71 -5.80 5.95
C THR A 171 14.20 -7.21 5.73
N TRP A 172 13.19 -7.38 4.87
CA TRP A 172 12.66 -8.69 4.47
C TRP A 172 12.12 -8.69 3.04
N GLY A 173 11.88 -9.87 2.47
CA GLY A 173 11.56 -10.09 1.06
C GLY A 173 12.71 -10.75 0.30
N ASP A 174 12.53 -10.97 -1.00
CA ASP A 174 13.55 -11.63 -1.82
C ASP A 174 14.71 -10.67 -2.14
N LEU A 175 15.87 -10.95 -1.54
CA LEU A 175 17.12 -10.22 -1.75
C LEU A 175 17.91 -10.72 -2.99
N LEU A 176 17.42 -11.73 -3.72
CA LEU A 176 18.22 -12.50 -4.70
C LEU A 176 18.05 -12.11 -6.18
N HIS A 177 17.38 -11.03 -6.53
CA HIS A 177 17.31 -10.57 -7.92
C HIS A 177 18.15 -9.31 -8.16
N PHE A 178 19.39 -9.50 -8.62
CA PHE A 178 20.25 -8.49 -9.27
C PHE A 178 20.26 -8.72 -10.78
#